data_AF-A0A2W4NYD8-F1
#
_entry.id   AF-A0A2W4NYD8-F1
#
_cell.length_a   1.000
_cell.length_b   1.000
_cell.length_c   1.000
_cell.angle_alpha   90.00
_cell.angle_beta   90.00
_cell.angle_gamma   90.00
#
_symmetry.space_group_name_H-M   'P 1'
#
loop_
_entity.id
_entity.type
_entity.pdbx_description
1 polymer ?
#
loop_
_entity_poly.entity_id
_entity_poly.type
_entity_poly.pdbx_seq_one_letter_code
_entity_poly.pdbx_strand_id
1 'polypeptide(L)'
;MIAHKQQYQKQPLDERIIIVPTTAAYADQMVEVMCAAYGVSPEETYRPAQFKQQARIFPEGQFVAIDTETDKVVGLTISMRVDYDPKTPLLERWAETTNYG
;
A
#
# COMPACT_ATOMS: atom_id res chain seq x y z
N MET A 1 2.08 30.03 13.69
CA MET A 1 1.43 28.92 12.97
C MET A 1 0.75 29.49 11.73
N ILE A 2 1.28 29.21 10.54
CA ILE A 2 0.60 29.54 9.27
C ILE A 2 -0.20 28.30 8.89
N ALA A 3 -1.53 28.37 9.05
CA ALA A 3 -2.41 27.34 8.53
C ALA A 3 -2.47 27.49 7.00
N HIS A 4 -1.80 26.59 6.28
CA HIS A 4 -2.02 26.44 4.84
C HIS A 4 -3.47 25.98 4.66
N LYS A 5 -4.36 26.91 4.26
CA LYS A 5 -5.65 26.55 3.65
C LYS A 5 -5.36 25.97 2.27
N GLN A 6 -4.96 24.70 2.21
CA GLN A 6 -5.00 23.95 0.96
C GLN A 6 -6.47 23.85 0.57
N GLN A 7 -6.90 24.72 -0.35
CA GLN A 7 -8.13 24.51 -1.09
C GLN A 7 -7.93 23.29 -1.97
N TYR A 8 -8.46 22.14 -1.53
CA TYR A 8 -8.57 20.96 -2.38
C TYR A 8 -9.42 21.35 -3.59
N GLN A 9 -8.78 21.52 -4.74
CA GLN A 9 -9.49 21.63 -6.00
C GLN A 9 -10.21 20.30 -6.22
N LYS A 10 -11.54 20.33 -6.21
CA LYS A 10 -12.34 19.19 -6.64
C LYS A 10 -12.10 19.01 -8.14
N GLN A 11 -11.21 18.11 -8.51
CA GLN A 11 -11.13 17.65 -9.88
C GLN A 11 -12.44 16.93 -10.24
N PRO A 12 -12.85 16.93 -11.51
CA PRO A 12 -13.97 16.10 -11.97
C PRO A 12 -13.75 14.65 -11.52
N LEU A 13 -14.82 13.99 -11.08
CA LEU A 13 -14.79 12.56 -10.80
C LEU A 13 -14.51 11.82 -12.11
N ASP A 14 -13.25 11.42 -12.30
CA ASP A 14 -12.88 10.43 -13.29
C ASP A 14 -13.12 9.05 -12.67
N GLU A 15 -14.19 8.38 -13.07
CA GLU A 15 -14.57 7.05 -12.58
C GLU A 15 -13.64 5.92 -13.06
N ARG A 16 -12.60 6.26 -13.84
CA ARG A 16 -11.60 5.34 -14.37
C ARG A 16 -10.82 4.59 -13.29
N ILE A 17 -10.64 5.18 -12.10
CA ILE A 17 -9.92 4.53 -11.01
C ILE A 17 -10.90 4.02 -9.97
N ILE A 18 -10.93 2.70 -9.79
CA ILE A 18 -11.69 2.05 -8.71
C ILE A 18 -10.75 1.56 -7.61
N ILE A 19 -11.23 1.62 -6.37
CA ILE A 19 -10.51 1.08 -5.21
C ILE A 19 -11.25 -0.16 -4.74
N VAL A 20 -10.55 -1.29 -4.70
CA VAL A 20 -11.12 -2.59 -4.31
C VAL A 20 -10.22 -3.31 -3.31
N PRO A 21 -10.76 -4.22 -2.49
CA PRO A 21 -9.94 -5.10 -1.67
C PRO A 21 -8.94 -5.88 -2.53
N THR A 22 -7.70 -5.99 -2.04
CA THR A 22 -6.64 -6.72 -2.74
C THR A 22 -6.96 -8.21 -2.83
N THR A 23 -6.57 -8.83 -3.95
CA THR A 23 -6.59 -10.29 -4.11
C THR A 23 -5.22 -10.80 -4.54
N ALA A 24 -5.02 -12.11 -4.41
CA ALA A 24 -3.77 -12.77 -4.82
C ALA A 24 -3.44 -12.60 -6.32
N ALA A 25 -4.43 -12.28 -7.16
CA ALA A 25 -4.26 -12.07 -8.60
C ALA A 25 -3.48 -10.78 -8.92
N TYR A 26 -3.48 -9.81 -8.01
CA TYR A 26 -2.82 -8.53 -8.20
C TYR A 26 -1.38 -8.49 -7.68
N ALA A 27 -0.92 -9.55 -7.00
CA ALA A 27 0.34 -9.54 -6.26
C ALA A 27 1.57 -9.18 -7.10
N ASP A 28 1.63 -9.64 -8.36
CA ASP A 28 2.76 -9.32 -9.25
C ASP A 28 2.73 -7.84 -9.69
N GLN A 29 1.56 -7.31 -10.02
CA GLN A 29 1.39 -5.89 -10.36
C GLN A 29 1.68 -4.97 -9.16
N MET A 30 1.41 -5.44 -7.94
CA MET A 30 1.76 -4.70 -6.73
C MET A 30 3.28 -4.55 -6.55
N VAL A 31 4.08 -5.54 -6.98
CA VAL A 31 5.55 -5.42 -7.04
C VAL A 31 5.94 -4.32 -8.02
N GLU A 32 5.36 -4.33 -9.22
CA GLU A 32 5.63 -3.32 -10.26
C GLU A 32 5.34 -1.90 -9.75
N VAL A 33 4.21 -1.70 -9.06
CA VAL A 33 3.85 -0.40 -8.47
C VAL A 33 4.82 0.00 -7.35
N MET A 34 5.22 -0.92 -6.48
CA MET A 34 6.23 -0.62 -5.44
C MET A 34 7.58 -0.22 -6.06
N CYS A 35 8.05 -0.97 -7.06
CA CYS A 35 9.28 -0.65 -7.78
C CYS A 35 9.21 0.74 -8.41
N ALA A 36 8.10 1.06 -9.08
CA ALA A 36 7.90 2.37 -9.70
C ALA A 36 7.81 3.51 -8.67
N ALA A 37 7.09 3.30 -7.57
CA ALA A 37 6.86 4.33 -6.55
C ALA A 37 8.11 4.65 -5.72
N TYR A 38 8.92 3.62 -5.42
CA TYR A 38 10.11 3.77 -4.58
C TYR A 38 11.43 3.80 -5.37
N GLY A 39 11.40 3.57 -6.69
CA GLY A 39 12.60 3.56 -7.54
C GLY A 39 13.56 2.42 -7.21
N VAL A 40 13.03 1.26 -6.83
CA VAL A 40 13.79 0.08 -6.38
C VAL A 40 13.61 -1.10 -7.32
N SER A 41 14.58 -2.03 -7.31
CA SER A 41 14.44 -3.30 -8.04
C SER A 41 13.41 -4.23 -7.38
N PRO A 42 12.85 -5.21 -8.12
CA PRO A 42 11.95 -6.21 -7.53
C PRO A 42 12.58 -6.96 -6.36
N GLU A 43 13.90 -7.08 -6.32
CA GLU A 43 14.65 -7.75 -5.26
C GLU A 43 14.66 -6.96 -3.94
N GLU A 44 14.43 -5.65 -3.99
CA GLU A 44 14.53 -4.71 -2.86
C GLU A 44 13.18 -4.32 -2.24
N THR A 45 12.07 -4.90 -2.74
CA THR A 45 10.70 -4.65 -2.24
C THR A 45 9.97 -5.94 -1.81
N TYR A 46 8.68 -5.82 -1.46
CA TYR A 46 7.82 -6.97 -1.16
C TYR A 46 7.79 -7.94 -2.34
N ARG A 47 7.85 -9.24 -2.04
CA ARG A 47 7.63 -10.33 -2.96
C ARG A 47 6.13 -10.62 -3.10
N PRO A 48 5.69 -11.18 -4.24
CA PRO A 48 4.29 -11.57 -4.43
C PRO A 48 3.72 -12.45 -3.30
N ALA A 49 4.55 -13.33 -2.73
CA ALA A 49 4.16 -14.19 -1.61
C ALA A 49 3.84 -13.39 -0.33
N GLN A 50 4.55 -12.30 -0.06
CA GLN A 50 4.30 -11.45 1.11
C GLN A 50 2.98 -10.69 0.97
N PHE A 51 2.67 -10.17 -0.22
CA PHE A 51 1.36 -9.55 -0.49
C PHE A 51 0.20 -10.53 -0.31
N LYS A 52 0.35 -11.76 -0.83
CA LYS A 52 -0.64 -12.84 -0.66
C LYS A 52 -0.84 -13.16 0.82
N GLN A 53 0.24 -13.18 1.60
CA GLN A 53 0.18 -13.45 3.03
C GLN A 53 -0.48 -12.30 3.80
N GLN A 54 -0.18 -11.05 3.48
CA GLN A 54 -0.81 -9.87 4.10
C GLN A 54 -2.32 -9.84 3.83
N ALA A 55 -2.75 -10.08 2.59
CA ALA A 55 -4.15 -10.18 2.21
C ALA A 55 -4.87 -11.34 2.93
N ARG A 56 -4.14 -12.40 3.30
CA ARG A 56 -4.69 -13.51 4.08
C ARG A 56 -4.83 -13.20 5.57
N ILE A 57 -3.85 -12.50 6.15
CA ILE A 57 -3.82 -12.21 7.60
C ILE A 57 -4.76 -11.05 7.97
N PHE A 58 -4.81 -10.00 7.15
CA PHE A 58 -5.58 -8.80 7.44
C PHE A 58 -6.17 -8.20 6.15
N PRO A 59 -7.16 -8.87 5.53
CA PRO A 59 -7.74 -8.44 4.25
C PRO A 59 -8.39 -7.06 4.30
N GLU A 60 -8.97 -6.67 5.43
CA GLU A 60 -9.65 -5.38 5.62
C GLU A 60 -8.70 -4.18 5.53
N GLY A 61 -7.40 -4.44 5.62
CA GLY A 61 -6.33 -3.45 5.52
C GLY A 61 -5.61 -3.41 4.17
N GLN A 62 -6.01 -4.23 3.20
CA GLN A 62 -5.32 -4.33 1.91
C GLN A 62 -6.23 -3.89 0.76
N PHE A 63 -5.81 -2.86 0.03
CA PHE A 63 -6.55 -2.35 -1.12
C PHE A 63 -5.63 -2.10 -2.31
N VAL A 64 -6.18 -2.22 -3.52
CA VAL A 64 -5.56 -1.77 -4.76
C VAL A 64 -6.44 -0.73 -5.45
N ALA A 65 -5.79 0.24 -6.10
CA ALA A 65 -6.42 1.12 -7.07
C ALA A 65 -6.19 0.53 -8.47
N ILE A 66 -7.27 0.31 -9.21
CA ILE A 66 -7.25 -0.29 -10.55
C ILE A 66 -7.73 0.75 -11.55
N ASP A 67 -6.94 0.93 -12.61
CA ASP A 67 -7.37 1.63 -13.82
C ASP A 67 -8.26 0.69 -14.64
N THR A 68 -9.55 1.01 -14.74
CA THR A 68 -10.55 0.18 -15.40
C THR A 68 -10.39 0.11 -16.93
N GLU A 69 -9.66 1.05 -17.55
CA GLU A 69 -9.40 1.00 -18.99
C GLU A 69 -8.32 -0.04 -19.33
N THR A 70 -7.31 -0.15 -18.47
CA THR A 70 -6.13 -1.00 -18.73
C THR A 70 -6.11 -2.28 -17.90
N ASP A 71 -7.02 -2.42 -16.93
CA ASP A 71 -7.05 -3.47 -15.91
C ASP A 71 -5.71 -3.60 -15.16
N LYS A 72 -5.08 -2.45 -14.89
CA LYS A 72 -3.79 -2.34 -14.21
C LYS A 72 -3.93 -1.78 -12.81
N VAL A 73 -3.19 -2.37 -11.87
CA VAL A 73 -2.98 -1.79 -10.55
C VAL A 73 -2.09 -0.55 -10.71
N VAL A 74 -2.60 0.60 -10.28
CA VAL A 74 -1.90 1.90 -10.34
C VAL A 74 -1.57 2.46 -8.95
N GLY A 75 -2.06 1.80 -7.91
CA GLY A 75 -1.80 2.15 -6.52
C GLY A 75 -2.16 0.99 -5.61
N LEU A 76 -1.56 0.97 -4.43
CA LEU A 76 -1.89 0.00 -3.40
C LEU A 76 -1.79 0.63 -2.01
N THR A 77 -2.48 0.01 -1.07
CA THR A 77 -2.26 0.22 0.35
C THR A 77 -2.00 -1.13 0.99
N ILE A 78 -1.01 -1.14 1.88
CA ILE A 78 -0.69 -2.28 2.72
C ILE A 78 -0.74 -1.79 4.16
N SER A 79 -1.41 -2.52 5.03
CA SER A 79 -1.42 -2.21 6.44
C SER A 79 -1.31 -3.45 7.30
N MET A 80 -0.94 -3.23 8.56
CA MET A 80 -0.82 -4.27 9.57
C MET A 80 -1.37 -3.74 10.89
N ARG A 81 -1.68 -4.67 11.79
CA ARG A 81 -2.00 -4.38 13.18
C ARG A 81 -0.85 -4.88 14.04
N VAL A 82 -0.38 -4.03 14.94
CA VAL A 82 0.68 -4.36 15.88
C VAL A 82 0.15 -4.11 17.29
N ASP A 83 0.39 -5.05 18.20
CA ASP A 83 0.07 -4.88 19.61
C ASP A 83 1.11 -3.96 20.25
N TYR A 84 0.66 -2.85 20.82
CA TYR A 84 1.53 -1.87 21.45
C TYR A 84 1.73 -2.19 22.94
N ASP A 85 2.98 -2.34 23.38
CA ASP A 85 3.37 -2.42 24.80
C ASP A 85 4.07 -1.12 25.23
N PRO A 86 3.50 -0.35 26.18
CA PRO A 86 4.15 0.87 26.67
C PRO A 86 5.49 0.61 27.38
N LYS A 87 5.78 -0.63 27.81
CA LYS A 87 7.09 -1.02 28.38
C LYS A 87 8.14 -1.31 27.32
N THR A 88 7.73 -1.53 26.07
CA THR A 88 8.61 -1.79 24.93
C THR A 88 8.16 -0.92 23.76
N PRO A 89 8.39 0.41 23.83
CA PRO A 89 7.91 1.33 22.83
C PRO A 89 8.62 1.13 21.49
N LEU A 90 7.88 1.26 20.40
CA LEU A 90 8.38 1.21 19.01
C LEU A 90 9.06 2.54 18.65
N LEU A 91 10.28 2.74 19.13
CA LEU A 91 11.08 3.96 18.93
C LEU A 91 12.07 3.85 17.77
N GLU A 92 12.29 2.63 17.29
CA GLU A 92 13.06 2.32 16.10
C GLU A 92 12.41 2.90 14.84
N ARG A 93 13.14 2.89 13.72
CA ARG A 93 12.56 3.38 12.45
C ARG A 93 11.40 2.47 12.08
N TRP A 94 10.34 3.04 11.51
CA TRP A 94 9.17 2.25 11.07
C TRP A 94 9.57 1.03 10.23
N ALA A 95 10.52 1.21 9.30
CA ALA A 95 11.05 0.13 8.48
C ALA A 95 11.79 -0.96 9.28
N GLU A 96 12.31 -0.68 10.47
CA GLU A 96 12.95 -1.67 11.35
C GLU A 96 11.89 -2.50 12.09
N THR A 97 10.76 -1.89 12.47
CA THR A 97 9.60 -2.59 13.07
C THR A 97 8.83 -3.43 12.05
N THR A 98 8.67 -2.90 10.84
CA THR A 98 7.70 -3.44 9.86
C THR A 98 8.36 -3.96 8.60
N ASN A 99 9.68 -4.16 8.58
CA ASN A 99 10.33 -4.64 7.37
C ASN A 99 9.78 -5.98 6.91
N TYR A 100 10.03 -6.25 5.64
CA TYR A 100 9.40 -7.24 4.75
C TYR A 100 9.23 -8.70 5.26
N GLY A 101 9.63 -9.06 6.47
CA GLY A 101 9.60 -10.43 6.98
C GLY A 101 10.83 -11.21 6.60
#